data_AF-Q8MPL2-F1
#
_entry.id   AF-Q8MPL2-F1
#
_cell.length_a   1.000
_cell.length_b   1.000
_cell.length_c   1.000
_cell.angle_alpha   90.00
_cell.angle_beta   90.00
_cell.angle_gamma   90.00
#
_symmetry.space_group_name_H-M   'P 1'
#
loop_
_entity.id
_entity.type
_entity.pdbx_description
1 polymer ?
#
loop_
_entity_poly.entity_id
_entity_poly.type
_entity_poly.pdbx_seq_one_letter_code
_entity_poly.pdbx_strand_id
1 'polypeptide(L)'
;DPEKFNYALKDRVSIRRYVRKNQNRYNYFLIEERVQDNIVNRISDRLISYCTDKEVTEDYIKKIDDYLWVEQRVIEEVSINVDHAREVKEKKRIMNDKKLIRMLFDTYEYVKDVKFTDDQYKDAAARISQFLIDVVDSYIIKPIPALPVTPDEPHHNNI
;
A
#
# COMPACT_ATOMS: atom_id res chain seq x y z
N ASP A 1 -5.60 28.67 1.63
CA ASP A 1 -5.84 28.70 3.09
C ASP A 1 -4.78 27.83 3.77
N PRO A 2 -3.67 28.44 4.25
CA PRO A 2 -2.51 27.69 4.75
C PRO A 2 -2.80 26.81 5.98
N GLU A 3 -3.66 27.26 6.88
CA GLU A 3 -4.03 26.51 8.08
C GLU A 3 -4.82 25.25 7.72
N LYS A 4 -5.81 25.39 6.83
CA LYS A 4 -6.55 24.22 6.32
C LYS A 4 -5.65 23.26 5.56
N PHE A 5 -4.68 23.78 4.80
CA PHE A 5 -3.72 22.95 4.07
C PHE A 5 -2.87 22.12 5.04
N ASN A 6 -2.26 22.76 6.04
CA ASN A 6 -1.42 22.10 7.03
C ASN A 6 -2.19 21.05 7.84
N TYR A 7 -3.43 21.35 8.24
CA TYR A 7 -4.31 20.38 8.89
C TYR A 7 -4.58 19.15 8.00
N ALA A 8 -4.88 19.38 6.72
CA ALA A 8 -5.24 18.32 5.78
C ALA A 8 -4.10 17.31 5.51
N LEU A 9 -2.83 17.72 5.60
CA LEU A 9 -1.66 16.84 5.40
C LEU A 9 -1.64 15.65 6.38
N LYS A 10 -2.21 15.83 7.58
CA LYS A 10 -2.21 14.85 8.67
C LYS A 10 -3.61 14.41 9.10
N ASP A 11 -4.66 14.83 8.38
CA ASP A 11 -6.04 14.44 8.69
C ASP A 11 -6.30 12.98 8.27
N ARG A 12 -5.95 12.07 9.17
CA ARG A 12 -6.14 10.61 9.00
C ARG A 12 -7.61 10.23 8.81
N VAL A 13 -8.54 11.00 9.37
CA VAL A 13 -9.98 10.71 9.25
C VAL A 13 -10.44 10.96 7.82
N SER A 14 -10.06 12.10 7.25
CA SER A 14 -10.36 12.41 5.84
C SER A 14 -9.62 11.46 4.90
N ILE A 15 -8.33 11.19 5.11
CA ILE A 15 -7.58 10.24 4.29
C ILE A 15 -8.26 8.86 4.30
N ARG A 16 -8.65 8.34 5.47
CA ARG A 16 -9.38 7.06 5.57
C ARG A 16 -10.72 7.09 4.84
N ARG A 17 -11.43 8.22 4.84
CA ARG A 17 -12.65 8.40 4.03
C ARG A 17 -12.37 8.28 2.54
N TYR A 18 -11.26 8.84 2.04
CA TYR A 18 -10.83 8.69 0.65
C TYR A 18 -10.42 7.25 0.32
N VAL A 19 -9.78 6.53 1.24
CA VAL A 19 -9.50 5.09 1.08
C VAL A 19 -10.80 4.32 0.90
N ARG A 20 -11.80 4.51 1.78
CA ARG A 20 -13.12 3.85 1.68
C ARG A 20 -13.86 4.21 0.40
N LYS A 21 -13.80 5.47 -0.04
CA LYS A 21 -14.36 5.90 -1.33
C LYS A 21 -13.73 5.12 -2.51
N ASN A 22 -12.42 4.88 -2.48
CA ASN A 22 -11.74 4.11 -3.52
C ASN A 22 -11.98 2.60 -3.40
N GLN A 23 -12.12 2.04 -2.19
CA GLN A 23 -12.58 0.66 -2.02
C GLN A 23 -13.94 0.42 -2.70
N ASN A 24 -14.88 1.36 -2.51
CA ASN A 24 -16.17 1.34 -3.20
C ASN A 24 -16.00 1.45 -4.73
N ARG A 25 -15.16 2.39 -5.20
CA ARG A 25 -14.92 2.61 -6.64
C ARG A 25 -14.37 1.37 -7.34
N TYR A 26 -13.47 0.64 -6.68
CA TYR A 26 -12.81 -0.55 -7.24
C TYR A 26 -13.46 -1.88 -6.80
N ASN A 27 -14.61 -1.83 -6.11
CA ASN A 27 -15.32 -3.00 -5.60
C ASN A 27 -14.45 -3.98 -4.78
N TYR A 28 -13.51 -3.45 -4.00
CA TYR A 28 -12.57 -4.26 -3.22
C TYR A 28 -12.60 -3.91 -1.73
N PHE A 29 -13.23 -4.79 -0.95
CA PHE A 29 -13.50 -4.60 0.49
C PHE A 29 -12.67 -5.51 1.40
N LEU A 30 -11.89 -6.43 0.83
CA LEU A 30 -11.05 -7.39 1.55
C LEU A 30 -9.73 -6.72 2.01
N ILE A 31 -9.86 -5.67 2.82
CA ILE A 31 -8.73 -4.97 3.41
C ILE A 31 -8.89 -5.01 4.93
N GLU A 32 -8.00 -5.76 5.60
CA GLU A 32 -7.94 -5.81 7.06
C GLU A 32 -7.66 -4.42 7.65
N GLU A 33 -8.16 -4.16 8.86
CA GLU A 33 -8.00 -2.85 9.52
C GLU A 33 -6.54 -2.41 9.62
N ARG A 34 -5.64 -3.33 10.00
CA ARG A 34 -4.18 -3.08 10.05
C ARG A 34 -3.63 -2.64 8.69
N VAL A 35 -4.07 -3.28 7.61
CA VAL A 35 -3.66 -2.92 6.24
C VAL A 35 -4.22 -1.56 5.85
N GLN A 36 -5.49 -1.27 6.21
CA GLN A 36 -6.11 0.03 5.99
C GLN A 36 -5.37 1.16 6.72
N ASP A 37 -4.94 0.94 7.95
CA ASP A 37 -4.15 1.90 8.74
C ASP A 37 -2.80 2.21 8.10
N ASN A 38 -2.11 1.18 7.59
CA ASN A 38 -0.86 1.36 6.88
C ASN A 38 -1.04 2.05 5.52
N ILE A 39 -2.15 1.83 4.82
CA ILE A 39 -2.51 2.60 3.61
C ILE A 39 -2.66 4.09 3.97
N VAL A 40 -3.37 4.42 5.05
CA VAL A 40 -3.54 5.80 5.52
C VAL A 40 -2.20 6.43 5.88
N ASN A 41 -1.32 5.71 6.57
CA ASN A 41 0.05 6.15 6.87
C ASN A 41 0.82 6.51 5.60
N ARG A 42 0.89 5.57 4.64
CA ARG A 42 1.64 5.77 3.39
C ARG A 42 1.09 6.93 2.56
N ILE A 43 -0.22 7.16 2.56
CA ILE A 43 -0.81 8.32 1.87
C ILE A 43 -0.38 9.62 2.56
N SER A 44 -0.48 9.70 3.90
CA SER A 44 -0.06 10.89 4.65
C SER A 44 1.43 11.19 4.45
N ASP A 45 2.28 10.16 4.47
CA ASP A 45 3.72 10.31 4.26
C ASP A 45 4.03 10.83 2.85
N ARG A 46 3.28 10.40 1.81
CA ARG A 46 3.42 10.96 0.46
C ARG A 46 3.02 12.43 0.39
N LEU A 47 1.94 12.82 1.08
CA LEU A 47 1.54 14.23 1.13
C LEU A 47 2.64 15.10 1.75
N ILE A 48 3.29 14.62 2.81
CA ILE A 48 4.41 15.32 3.43
C ILE A 48 5.62 15.35 2.47
N SER A 49 5.94 14.21 1.85
CA SER A 49 7.11 14.05 0.97
C SER A 49 7.02 14.87 -0.34
N TYR A 50 5.81 15.09 -0.85
CA TYR A 50 5.61 15.75 -2.15
C TYR A 50 4.99 17.14 -2.07
N CYS A 51 4.21 17.46 -1.03
CA CYS A 51 3.38 18.66 -1.00
C CYS A 51 3.81 19.70 0.05
N THR A 52 4.87 19.47 0.84
CA THR A 52 5.25 20.40 1.92
C THR A 52 6.10 21.59 1.44
N ASP A 53 6.93 21.43 0.42
CA ASP A 53 7.91 22.47 0.05
C ASP A 53 7.49 23.35 -1.13
N LYS A 54 6.83 22.76 -2.12
CA LYS A 54 6.43 23.44 -3.37
C LYS A 54 4.98 23.87 -3.31
N GLU A 55 4.67 24.98 -3.97
CA GLU A 55 3.28 25.41 -4.15
C GLU A 55 2.49 24.31 -4.87
N VAL A 56 1.38 23.89 -4.26
CA VAL A 56 0.55 22.81 -4.78
C VAL A 56 -0.40 23.36 -5.85
N THR A 57 0.12 23.48 -7.07
CA THR A 57 -0.61 23.90 -8.27
C THR A 57 -1.18 22.70 -9.03
N GLU A 58 -2.09 22.94 -9.97
CA GLU A 58 -2.65 21.88 -10.83
C GLU A 58 -1.56 21.16 -11.62
N ASP A 59 -0.63 21.89 -12.23
CA ASP A 59 0.47 21.31 -12.99
C ASP A 59 1.43 20.52 -12.09
N TYR A 60 1.63 20.99 -10.86
CA TYR A 60 2.44 20.26 -9.89
C TYR A 60 1.78 18.95 -9.46
N ILE A 61 0.47 18.94 -9.24
CA ILE A 61 -0.28 17.71 -8.94
C ILE A 61 -0.22 16.73 -10.12
N LYS A 62 -0.36 17.20 -11.37
CA LYS A 62 -0.18 16.35 -12.57
C LYS A 62 1.20 15.70 -12.59
N LYS A 63 2.25 16.44 -12.20
CA LYS A 63 3.59 15.87 -12.05
C LYS A 63 3.64 14.81 -10.94
N ILE A 64 3.01 15.05 -9.78
CA ILE A 64 2.95 14.06 -8.70
C ILE A 64 2.28 12.76 -9.14
N ASP A 65 1.28 12.80 -10.03
CA ASP A 65 0.65 11.59 -10.55
C ASP A 65 1.67 10.66 -11.25
N ASP A 66 2.69 11.20 -11.90
CA ASP A 66 3.79 10.40 -12.47
C ASP A 66 4.69 9.79 -11.38
N TYR A 67 4.92 10.48 -10.25
CA TYR A 67 5.64 9.91 -9.10
C TYR A 67 4.84 8.75 -8.48
N LEU A 68 3.51 8.91 -8.36
CA LEU A 68 2.63 7.85 -7.88
C LEU A 68 2.63 6.65 -8.84
N TRP A 69 2.63 6.91 -10.15
CA TRP A 69 2.71 5.87 -11.16
C TRP A 69 4.01 5.08 -11.06
N VAL A 70 5.16 5.76 -10.90
CA VAL A 70 6.46 5.09 -10.71
C VAL A 70 6.45 4.19 -9.49
N GLU A 71 6.00 4.71 -8.34
CA GLU A 71 5.96 3.93 -7.09
C GLU A 71 5.03 2.70 -7.24
N GLN A 72 3.86 2.86 -7.84
CA GLN A 72 2.93 1.75 -8.11
C GLN A 72 3.55 0.71 -9.05
N ARG A 73 4.18 1.16 -10.13
CA ARG A 73 4.75 0.24 -11.14
C ARG A 73 5.89 -0.60 -10.57
N VAL A 74 6.71 -0.02 -9.72
CA VAL A 74 7.76 -0.76 -9.00
C VAL A 74 7.15 -1.80 -8.06
N ILE A 75 6.06 -1.49 -7.35
CA ILE A 75 5.35 -2.47 -6.49
C ILE A 75 4.92 -3.68 -7.32
N GLU A 76 4.27 -3.45 -8.45
CA GLU A 76 3.78 -4.51 -9.33
C GLU A 76 4.92 -5.39 -9.87
N GLU A 77 6.02 -4.78 -10.31
CA GLU A 77 7.14 -5.53 -10.86
C GLU A 77 7.86 -6.37 -9.79
N VAL A 78 7.99 -5.83 -8.57
CA VAL A 78 8.54 -6.60 -7.44
C VAL A 78 7.59 -7.72 -7.03
N SER A 79 6.26 -7.51 -7.03
CA SER A 79 5.31 -8.57 -6.67
C SER A 79 5.38 -9.77 -7.62
N ILE A 80 5.64 -9.55 -8.91
CA ILE A 80 5.86 -10.65 -9.87
C ILE A 80 7.08 -11.49 -9.47
N ASN A 81 8.19 -10.84 -9.10
CA ASN A 81 9.39 -11.55 -8.63
C ASN A 81 9.12 -12.32 -7.33
N VAL A 82 8.31 -11.74 -6.44
CA VAL A 82 7.87 -12.41 -5.21
C VAL A 82 7.05 -13.65 -5.54
N ASP A 83 6.07 -13.57 -6.44
CA ASP A 83 5.19 -14.69 -6.77
C ASP A 83 5.96 -15.88 -7.35
N HIS A 84 6.95 -15.62 -8.20
CA HIS A 84 7.80 -16.65 -8.81
C HIS A 84 8.81 -17.31 -7.86
N ALA A 85 9.13 -16.68 -6.72
CA ALA A 85 10.03 -17.29 -5.75
C ALA A 85 9.37 -18.48 -5.03
N ARG A 86 10.12 -19.57 -4.87
CA ARG A 86 9.61 -20.81 -4.24
C ARG A 86 9.43 -20.67 -2.73
N GLU A 87 10.47 -20.21 -2.04
CA GLU A 87 10.53 -20.22 -0.57
C GLU A 87 9.99 -18.91 0.01
N VAL A 88 9.21 -18.98 1.10
CA VAL A 88 8.70 -17.78 1.80
C VAL A 88 9.85 -16.88 2.28
N LYS A 89 10.98 -17.47 2.68
CA LYS A 89 12.19 -16.72 3.05
C LYS A 89 12.72 -15.88 1.88
N GLU A 90 12.70 -16.44 0.67
CA GLU A 90 13.15 -15.75 -0.54
C GLU A 90 12.15 -14.68 -0.97
N LYS A 91 10.84 -14.97 -0.89
CA LYS A 91 9.77 -13.97 -1.08
C LYS A 91 10.01 -12.75 -0.21
N LYS A 92 10.26 -12.94 1.09
CA LYS A 92 10.57 -11.85 2.03
C LYS A 92 11.88 -11.14 1.70
N ARG A 93 12.90 -11.84 1.22
CA ARG A 93 14.16 -11.22 0.77
C ARG A 93 13.92 -10.29 -0.42
N ILE A 94 13.16 -10.74 -1.41
CA ILE A 94 12.83 -9.97 -2.62
C ILE A 94 12.03 -8.71 -2.28
N MET A 95 11.02 -8.82 -1.41
CA MET A 95 10.24 -7.65 -0.95
C MET A 95 11.11 -6.55 -0.33
N ASN A 96 12.28 -6.92 0.23
CA ASN A 96 13.21 -5.99 0.88
C ASN A 96 14.48 -5.76 0.04
N ASP A 97 14.52 -6.20 -1.22
CA ASP A 97 15.69 -6.08 -2.08
C ASP A 97 15.82 -4.66 -2.62
N LYS A 98 16.56 -3.83 -1.89
CA LYS A 98 16.82 -2.43 -2.24
C LYS A 98 17.55 -2.28 -3.58
N LYS A 99 18.31 -3.28 -4.02
CA LYS A 99 19.04 -3.24 -5.30
C LYS A 99 18.08 -3.44 -6.45
N LEU A 100 17.16 -4.41 -6.33
CA LEU A 100 16.07 -4.60 -7.29
C LEU A 100 15.19 -3.35 -7.37
N ILE A 101 14.74 -2.84 -6.22
CA ILE A 101 13.91 -1.63 -6.15
C ILE A 101 14.62 -0.46 -6.83
N ARG A 102 15.92 -0.22 -6.55
CA ARG A 102 16.66 0.89 -7.20
C ARG A 102 16.67 0.76 -8.71
N MET A 103 17.00 -0.43 -9.23
CA MET A 103 17.07 -0.68 -10.67
C MET A 103 15.74 -0.41 -11.37
N LEU A 104 14.64 -0.83 -10.74
CA LEU A 104 13.29 -0.58 -11.25
C LEU A 104 12.94 0.91 -11.19
N PHE A 105 13.31 1.62 -10.12
CA PHE A 105 13.16 3.07 -10.04
C PHE A 105 13.91 3.77 -11.16
N ASP A 106 15.19 3.47 -11.37
CA ASP A 106 16.00 4.11 -12.42
C ASP A 106 15.34 3.95 -13.80
N THR A 107 14.75 2.78 -14.05
CA THR A 107 14.04 2.49 -15.30
C THR A 107 12.75 3.31 -15.40
N TYR A 108 11.91 3.29 -14.37
CA TYR A 108 10.59 3.92 -14.42
C TYR A 108 10.62 5.44 -14.24
N GLU A 109 11.61 6.00 -13.52
CA GLU A 109 11.93 7.42 -13.50
C GLU A 109 12.24 7.93 -14.92
N TYR A 110 13.09 7.20 -15.65
CA TYR A 110 13.43 7.52 -17.03
C TYR A 110 12.21 7.45 -17.96
N VAL A 111 11.40 6.38 -17.87
CA VAL A 111 10.19 6.21 -18.69
C VAL A 111 9.16 7.32 -18.46
N LYS A 112 9.07 7.85 -17.24
CA LYS A 112 8.13 8.90 -16.86
C LYS A 112 8.68 10.31 -16.92
N ASP A 113 9.95 10.48 -17.29
CA ASP A 113 10.63 11.78 -17.28
C ASP A 113 10.49 12.51 -15.93
N VAL A 114 10.61 11.75 -14.83
CA VAL A 114 10.59 12.28 -13.46
C VAL A 114 11.88 11.96 -12.74
N LYS A 115 12.19 12.74 -11.70
CA LYS A 115 13.32 12.48 -10.83
C LYS A 115 12.95 12.71 -9.37
N PHE A 116 13.01 11.64 -8.59
CA PHE A 116 12.88 11.68 -7.15
C PHE A 116 14.17 12.26 -6.56
N THR A 117 14.03 13.04 -5.51
CA THR A 117 15.18 13.35 -4.64
C THR A 117 15.60 12.08 -3.90
N ASP A 118 16.82 12.06 -3.37
CA ASP A 118 17.33 10.90 -2.63
C ASP A 118 16.45 10.55 -1.41
N ASP A 119 15.93 11.57 -0.72
CA ASP A 119 14.99 11.38 0.40
C ASP A 119 13.65 10.82 -0.06
N GLN A 120 13.08 11.36 -1.15
CA GLN A 120 11.84 10.85 -1.74
C GLN A 120 11.98 9.39 -2.18
N TYR A 121 13.10 9.04 -2.81
CA TYR A 121 13.41 7.67 -3.21
C TYR A 121 13.55 6.75 -1.99
N LYS A 122 14.29 7.18 -0.96
CA LYS A 122 14.49 6.40 0.27
C LYS A 122 13.16 6.08 0.96
N ASP A 123 12.29 7.08 1.08
CA ASP A 123 10.98 6.90 1.68
C ASP A 123 10.07 6.02 0.80
N ALA A 124 10.09 6.21 -0.52
CA ALA A 124 9.33 5.38 -1.45
C ALA A 124 9.77 3.91 -1.41
N ALA A 125 11.07 3.63 -1.40
CA ALA A 125 11.60 2.27 -1.29
C ALA A 125 11.16 1.56 0.00
N ALA A 126 11.11 2.30 1.12
CA ALA A 126 10.58 1.79 2.39
C ALA A 126 9.08 1.50 2.31
N ARG A 127 8.28 2.40 1.72
CA ARG A 127 6.84 2.21 1.52
C ARG A 127 6.52 1.03 0.61
N ILE A 128 7.30 0.80 -0.44
CA ILE A 128 7.15 -0.33 -1.35
C ILE A 128 7.37 -1.64 -0.61
N SER A 129 8.47 -1.75 0.13
CA SER A 129 8.78 -2.94 0.92
C SER A 129 7.67 -3.23 1.93
N GLN A 130 7.18 -2.20 2.62
CA GLN A 130 6.07 -2.31 3.58
C GLN A 130 4.76 -2.70 2.90
N PHE A 131 4.44 -2.11 1.75
CA PHE A 131 3.22 -2.41 1.01
C PHE A 131 3.17 -3.88 0.59
N LEU A 132 4.27 -4.41 0.06
CA LEU A 132 4.34 -5.81 -0.35
C LEU A 132 4.15 -6.76 0.83
N ILE A 133 4.76 -6.48 1.98
CA ILE A 133 4.61 -7.28 3.21
C ILE A 133 3.16 -7.24 3.72
N ASP A 134 2.48 -6.10 3.59
CA ASP A 134 1.11 -5.92 4.07
C ASP A 134 0.06 -6.57 3.15
N VAL A 135 0.31 -6.58 1.83
CA VAL A 135 -0.73 -6.85 0.82
C VAL A 135 -0.54 -8.18 0.09
N VAL A 136 0.70 -8.67 -0.08
CA VAL A 136 0.91 -9.93 -0.80
C VAL A 136 0.44 -11.10 0.06
N ASP A 137 -0.56 -11.82 -0.42
CA ASP A 137 -1.17 -12.98 0.23
C ASP A 137 -1.03 -14.28 -0.58
N SER A 138 -0.42 -14.23 -1.77
CA SER A 138 -0.28 -15.35 -2.72
C SER A 138 0.42 -16.59 -2.16
N TYR A 139 1.20 -16.44 -1.09
CA TYR A 139 1.93 -17.51 -0.42
C TYR A 139 1.33 -17.93 0.93
N ILE A 140 0.19 -17.35 1.33
CA ILE A 140 -0.45 -17.64 2.62
C ILE A 140 -1.35 -18.87 2.48
N ILE A 141 -1.04 -19.92 3.24
CA ILE A 141 -1.92 -21.08 3.41
C ILE A 141 -2.71 -20.88 4.71
N LYS A 142 -4.02 -20.67 4.57
CA LYS A 142 -4.94 -20.50 5.71
C LYS A 142 -5.28 -21.85 6.34
N PRO A 143 -5.55 -21.90 7.66
CA PRO A 143 -5.98 -23.14 8.32
C PRO A 143 -7.30 -23.64 7.73
N ILE A 144 -7.49 -24.96 7.76
CA ILE A 144 -8.75 -25.58 7.38
C ILE A 144 -9.84 -25.12 8.38
N PRO A 145 -11.00 -24.61 7.93
CA PRO A 145 -12.08 -24.22 8.82
C PRO A 145 -12.55 -25.39 9.69
N ALA A 146 -12.73 -25.16 10.98
CA ALA A 146 -13.31 -26.16 11.87
C ALA A 146 -14.77 -26.44 11.50
N LEU A 147 -15.25 -27.66 11.76
CA LEU A 147 -16.68 -27.96 11.75
C LEU A 147 -17.34 -27.14 12.86
N PRO A 148 -18.32 -26.26 12.54
CA PRO A 148 -19.02 -25.50 13.56
C PRO A 148 -19.88 -26.46 14.39
N VAL A 149 -19.41 -26.80 15.58
CA VAL A 149 -20.20 -27.57 16.55
C VAL A 149 -21.21 -26.60 17.16
N THR A 150 -22.47 -26.67 16.72
CA THR A 150 -23.58 -26.04 17.45
C THR A 150 -23.71 -26.74 18.81
N PRO A 151 -23.85 -26.02 19.93
CA PRO A 151 -24.23 -26.66 21.18
C PRO A 151 -25.52 -27.43 20.95
N ASP A 152 -25.55 -28.73 21.29
CA ASP A 152 -26.75 -29.55 21.17
C ASP A 152 -27.94 -28.82 21.80
N GLU A 153 -28.99 -28.57 21.01
CA GLU A 153 -30.28 -28.14 21.57
C GLU A 153 -30.68 -29.18 22.62
N PRO A 154 -31.04 -28.77 23.86
CA PRO A 154 -31.42 -29.72 24.88
C PRO A 154 -32.61 -30.53 24.35
N HIS A 155 -32.41 -31.83 24.18
CA HIS A 155 -33.49 -32.75 23.84
C HIS A 155 -34.63 -32.56 24.84
N HIS A 156 -35.72 -31.93 24.39
CA HIS A 156 -37.00 -31.99 25.08
C HIS A 156 -37.46 -33.45 25.06
N ASN A 157 -37.09 -34.19 26.10
CA ASN A 157 -37.70 -35.46 26.43
C ASN A 157 -39.15 -35.19 26.84
N ASN A 158 -40.07 -35.26 25.89
CA ASN A 158 -41.49 -35.41 26.18
C ASN A 158 -41.70 -36.85 26.67
N ILE A 159 -41.89 -37.00 27.98
CA ILE A 159 -42.56 -38.15 28.60
C ILE A 159 -44.04 -37.80 28.70
#